data_AF-A0A4Q1EUL8-F1
#
_entry.id   AF-A0A4Q1EUL8-F1
#
_cell.length_a   1.000
_cell.length_b   1.000
_cell.length_c   1.000
_cell.angle_alpha   90.00
_cell.angle_beta   90.00
_cell.angle_gamma   90.00
#
_symmetry.space_group_name_H-M   'P 1'
#
loop_
_entity.id
_entity.type
_entity.pdbx_description
1 polymer ?
#
loop_
_entity_poly.entity_id
_entity_poly.type
_entity_poly.pdbx_seq_one_letter_code
_entity_poly.pdbx_strand_id
1 'polypeptide(L)'
;MKKNIYCLLIFFVLILSCSTTVFNKQNNTARNIVASYIEFRNQQKVVNSKTNIIIIGAQSDDAKNGNYWIDLCFVNPALLIDFKYSKVYEINGYKLIISEDLDKSYLLEKTFKEVPYENLNLAKMAITYNTTNWHITLNSKNEIVEILPQEKSGEIKSILEKKGLKFSKGYEE
;
A
#
# COMPACT_ATOMS: atom_id res chain seq x y z
N MET A 1 -25.95 46.93 29.10
CA MET A 1 -24.67 46.27 28.74
C MET A 1 -24.76 44.76 28.47
N LYS A 2 -25.94 44.11 28.43
CA LYS A 2 -26.06 42.65 28.18
C LYS A 2 -26.17 42.25 26.69
N LYS A 3 -26.58 43.15 25.80
CA LYS A 3 -26.77 42.86 24.36
C LYS A 3 -25.45 42.63 23.58
N ASN A 4 -24.34 43.23 24.01
CA ASN A 4 -23.05 43.09 23.34
C ASN A 4 -22.32 41.76 23.67
N ILE A 5 -22.72 41.07 24.74
CA ILE A 5 -22.11 39.79 25.14
C ILE A 5 -22.59 38.65 24.24
N TYR A 6 -23.86 38.67 23.82
CA TYR A 6 -24.43 37.63 22.96
C TYR A 6 -23.83 37.62 21.54
N CYS A 7 -23.50 38.79 20.98
CA CYS A 7 -22.82 38.87 19.68
C CYS A 7 -21.39 38.32 19.73
N LEU A 8 -20.66 38.55 20.83
CA LEU A 8 -19.31 38.01 21.04
C LEU A 8 -19.31 36.49 21.23
N LEU A 9 -20.33 35.94 21.89
CA LEU A 9 -20.52 34.50 22.09
C LEU A 9 -20.85 33.77 20.77
N ILE A 10 -21.69 34.36 19.92
CA ILE A 10 -22.02 33.80 18.59
C ILE A 10 -20.78 33.79 17.68
N PHE A 11 -19.95 34.84 17.74
CA PHE A 11 -18.70 34.89 16.99
C PHE A 11 -17.71 33.80 17.46
N PHE A 12 -17.63 33.53 18.77
CA PHE A 12 -16.75 32.49 19.33
C PHE A 12 -17.14 31.06 18.91
N VAL A 13 -18.45 30.77 18.81
CA VAL A 13 -18.96 29.46 18.34
C VAL A 13 -18.66 29.24 16.84
N LEU A 14 -18.67 30.30 16.04
CA LEU A 14 -18.35 30.24 14.61
C LEU A 14 -16.84 30.04 14.35
N ILE A 15 -15.96 30.59 15.19
CA ILE A 15 -14.50 30.41 15.06
C ILE A 15 -14.08 28.98 15.46
N LEU A 16 -14.77 28.34 16.41
CA LEU A 16 -14.53 26.94 16.80
C LEU A 16 -15.05 25.92 15.78
N SER A 17 -15.93 26.31 14.87
CA SER A 17 -16.47 25.43 13.82
C SER A 17 -15.52 25.24 12.62
N CYS A 18 -14.37 25.92 12.62
CA CYS A 18 -13.34 25.77 11.59
C CYS A 18 -12.06 25.12 12.16
N SER A 19 -12.25 23.97 12.81
CA SER A 19 -11.18 22.99 12.96
C SER A 19 -11.70 21.63 12.52
N THR A 20 -12.20 21.56 11.28
CA THR A 20 -11.88 20.36 10.51
C THR A 20 -10.37 20.34 10.46
N THR A 21 -9.77 19.64 11.41
CA THR A 21 -8.51 18.94 11.18
C THR A 21 -8.61 18.48 9.74
N VAL A 22 -7.73 18.98 8.88
CA VAL A 22 -7.52 18.37 7.57
C VAL A 22 -7.09 16.96 7.94
N PHE A 23 -8.08 16.09 8.11
CA PHE A 23 -7.92 14.67 8.23
C PHE A 23 -7.42 14.33 6.85
N ASN A 24 -6.10 14.41 6.72
CA ASN A 24 -5.36 14.21 5.49
C ASN A 24 -5.88 12.87 5.00
N LYS A 25 -6.75 12.90 3.98
CA LYS A 25 -7.53 11.74 3.56
C LYS A 25 -6.52 10.64 3.35
N GLN A 26 -6.48 9.67 4.27
CA GLN A 26 -5.34 8.76 4.37
C GLN A 26 -5.18 8.15 2.99
N ASN A 27 -4.03 8.40 2.37
CA ASN A 27 -3.81 8.00 0.99
C ASN A 27 -3.84 6.47 0.95
N ASN A 28 -5.00 5.93 0.56
CA ASN A 28 -5.27 4.50 0.59
C ASN A 28 -4.72 3.79 -0.65
N THR A 29 -3.95 4.46 -1.52
CA THR A 29 -3.40 3.88 -2.75
C THR A 29 -2.67 2.56 -2.48
N ALA A 30 -1.65 2.56 -1.62
CA ALA A 30 -0.89 1.35 -1.31
C ALA A 30 -1.77 0.26 -0.67
N ARG A 31 -2.69 0.63 0.25
CA ARG A 31 -3.64 -0.30 0.85
C ARG A 31 -4.53 -0.96 -0.20
N ASN A 32 -5.04 -0.17 -1.14
CA ASN A 32 -5.94 -0.64 -2.20
C ASN A 32 -5.19 -1.47 -3.25
N ILE A 33 -3.91 -1.16 -3.53
CA ILE A 33 -3.05 -2.03 -4.36
C ILE A 33 -2.91 -3.40 -3.71
N VAL A 34 -2.52 -3.46 -2.43
CA VAL A 34 -2.37 -4.74 -1.73
C VAL A 34 -3.68 -5.51 -1.66
N ALA A 35 -4.79 -4.84 -1.34
CA ALA A 35 -6.11 -5.47 -1.32
C ALA A 35 -6.52 -6.02 -2.71
N SER A 36 -6.18 -5.31 -3.79
CA SER A 36 -6.43 -5.75 -5.17
C SER A 36 -5.57 -6.94 -5.54
N TYR A 37 -4.31 -6.95 -5.13
CA TYR A 37 -3.41 -8.07 -5.34
C TYR A 37 -3.89 -9.35 -4.65
N ILE A 38 -4.34 -9.23 -3.39
CA ILE A 38 -4.94 -10.35 -2.66
C ILE A 38 -6.15 -10.91 -3.41
N GLU A 39 -7.03 -10.04 -3.90
CA GLU A 39 -8.21 -10.43 -4.67
C GLU A 39 -7.82 -11.17 -5.95
N PHE A 40 -6.94 -10.59 -6.76
CA PHE A 40 -6.45 -11.18 -8.01
C PHE A 40 -5.83 -12.56 -7.79
N ARG A 41 -4.92 -12.68 -6.82
CA ARG A 41 -4.25 -13.96 -6.54
C ARG A 41 -5.24 -15.02 -6.06
N ASN A 42 -6.21 -14.65 -5.21
CA ASN A 42 -7.22 -15.58 -4.72
C ASN A 42 -8.24 -15.99 -5.79
N GLN A 43 -8.49 -15.15 -6.81
CA GLN A 43 -9.29 -15.53 -7.98
C GLN A 43 -8.59 -16.61 -8.82
N GLN A 44 -7.26 -16.57 -8.92
CA GLN A 44 -6.47 -17.58 -9.64
C GLN A 44 -6.30 -18.86 -8.83
N LYS A 45 -5.83 -18.73 -7.60
CA LYS A 45 -5.62 -19.82 -6.65
C LYS A 45 -5.60 -19.25 -5.24
N VAL A 46 -6.56 -19.67 -4.42
CA VAL A 46 -6.66 -19.25 -3.02
C VAL A 46 -5.33 -19.46 -2.29
N VAL A 47 -4.76 -18.37 -1.81
CA VAL A 47 -3.51 -18.34 -1.05
C VAL A 47 -3.85 -18.44 0.43
N ASN A 48 -3.40 -19.50 1.09
CA ASN A 48 -3.64 -19.70 2.52
C ASN A 48 -2.84 -18.68 3.35
N SER A 49 -3.55 -17.83 4.10
CA SER A 49 -2.96 -16.77 4.93
C SER A 49 -2.22 -17.27 6.18
N LYS A 50 -2.45 -18.52 6.60
CA LYS A 50 -1.72 -19.15 7.71
C LYS A 50 -0.31 -19.58 7.33
N THR A 51 -0.06 -19.79 6.03
CA THR A 51 1.22 -20.31 5.52
C THR A 51 1.94 -19.35 4.59
N ASN A 52 1.29 -18.24 4.20
CA ASN A 52 1.88 -17.24 3.31
C ASN A 52 1.67 -15.85 3.88
N ILE A 53 2.65 -14.99 3.63
CA ILE A 53 2.65 -13.56 3.97
C ILE A 53 2.80 -12.74 2.70
N ILE A 54 2.58 -11.44 2.81
CA ILE A 54 2.83 -10.47 1.75
C ILE A 54 4.13 -9.75 2.04
N ILE A 55 5.01 -9.66 1.05
CA ILE A 55 6.10 -8.69 1.04
C ILE A 55 5.67 -7.54 0.16
N ILE A 56 5.90 -6.31 0.64
CA ILE A 56 5.73 -5.10 -0.14
C ILE A 56 6.97 -4.21 0.02
N GLY A 57 7.35 -3.50 -1.03
CA GLY A 57 8.38 -2.48 -0.97
C GLY A 57 8.11 -1.37 -1.96
N ALA A 58 8.69 -0.19 -1.74
CA ALA A 58 8.57 0.93 -2.66
C ALA A 58 9.93 1.58 -2.90
N GLN A 59 10.19 1.98 -4.14
CA GLN A 59 11.46 2.57 -4.55
C GLN A 59 11.24 3.70 -5.56
N SER A 60 12.11 4.71 -5.55
CA SER A 60 12.16 5.77 -6.56
C SER A 60 12.36 5.20 -7.96
N ASP A 61 11.65 5.75 -8.94
CA ASP A 61 11.92 5.49 -10.35
C ASP A 61 12.76 6.63 -10.90
N ASP A 62 14.09 6.49 -10.78
CA ASP A 62 15.06 7.52 -11.18
C ASP A 62 15.01 7.84 -12.68
N ALA A 63 14.50 6.92 -13.51
CA ALA A 63 14.35 7.15 -14.94
C ALA A 63 13.16 8.07 -15.27
N LYS A 64 12.17 8.17 -14.38
CA LYS A 64 10.95 8.97 -14.58
C LYS A 64 10.76 9.94 -13.41
N ASN A 65 11.33 11.14 -13.54
CA ASN A 65 11.35 12.19 -12.51
C ASN A 65 10.04 12.28 -11.67
N GLY A 66 10.15 11.91 -10.40
CA GLY A 66 9.07 12.00 -9.40
C GLY A 66 8.12 10.81 -9.35
N ASN A 67 8.34 9.78 -10.17
CA ASN A 67 7.66 8.50 -10.05
C ASN A 67 8.33 7.62 -8.99
N TYR A 68 7.58 6.63 -8.53
CA TYR A 68 8.06 5.55 -7.68
C TYR A 68 7.25 4.31 -8.01
N TRP A 69 7.81 3.14 -7.76
CA TRP A 69 7.12 1.88 -7.95
C TRP A 69 6.87 1.17 -6.61
N ILE A 70 5.84 0.33 -6.60
CA ILE A 70 5.53 -0.59 -5.52
C ILE A 70 5.64 -2.01 -6.07
N ASP A 71 6.51 -2.80 -5.44
CA ASP A 71 6.58 -4.24 -5.66
C ASP A 71 5.87 -4.97 -4.54
N LEU A 72 5.10 -6.00 -4.90
CA LEU A 72 4.49 -6.87 -3.91
C LEU A 72 4.34 -8.32 -4.40
N CYS A 73 4.54 -9.25 -3.47
CA CYS A 73 4.39 -10.67 -3.74
C CYS A 73 3.89 -11.46 -2.51
N PHE A 74 3.30 -12.62 -2.76
CA PHE A 74 3.12 -13.64 -1.72
C PHE A 74 4.36 -14.51 -1.58
N VAL A 75 4.77 -14.75 -0.34
CA VAL A 75 5.86 -15.66 0.03
C VAL A 75 5.41 -16.58 1.16
N ASN A 76 5.85 -17.83 1.11
CA ASN A 76 5.83 -18.70 2.28
C ASN A 76 7.07 -18.38 3.14
N PRO A 77 6.93 -17.98 4.42
CA PRO A 77 8.05 -17.69 5.32
C PRO A 77 9.12 -18.80 5.37
N ALA A 78 8.75 -20.07 5.14
CA ALA A 78 9.68 -21.19 5.05
C ALA A 78 10.68 -21.08 3.87
N LEU A 79 10.45 -20.16 2.94
CA LEU A 79 11.29 -19.84 1.79
C LEU A 79 11.98 -18.47 1.92
N LEU A 80 11.72 -17.73 3.01
CA LEU A 80 12.26 -16.40 3.24
C LEU A 80 13.52 -16.47 4.10
N ILE A 81 14.61 -15.86 3.64
CA ILE A 81 15.91 -15.81 4.32
C ILE A 81 16.45 -14.38 4.29
N ASP A 82 16.99 -13.93 5.42
CA ASP A 82 17.71 -12.66 5.59
C ASP A 82 17.01 -11.41 5.00
N PHE A 83 15.68 -11.41 4.93
CA PHE A 83 14.91 -10.25 4.51
C PHE A 83 14.90 -9.20 5.61
N LYS A 84 15.20 -7.94 5.27
CA LYS A 84 15.27 -6.85 6.24
C LYS A 84 13.90 -6.23 6.48
N TYR A 85 13.41 -6.38 7.72
CA TYR A 85 12.21 -5.75 8.23
C TYR A 85 12.26 -5.71 9.76
N SER A 86 11.69 -4.67 10.36
CA SER A 86 11.62 -4.49 11.83
C SER A 86 10.21 -4.67 12.38
N LYS A 87 9.19 -4.63 11.51
CA LYS A 87 7.77 -4.64 11.89
C LYS A 87 6.95 -5.62 11.06
N VAL A 88 5.93 -6.18 11.69
CA VAL A 88 4.92 -7.02 11.05
C VAL A 88 3.59 -6.28 11.07
N TYR A 89 2.86 -6.38 9.98
CA TYR A 89 1.57 -5.75 9.78
C TYR A 89 0.52 -6.79 9.39
N GLU A 90 -0.75 -6.38 9.38
CA GLU A 90 -1.85 -7.19 8.86
C GLU A 90 -2.73 -6.45 7.85
N ILE A 91 -3.23 -7.19 6.86
CA ILE A 91 -4.27 -6.76 5.94
C ILE A 91 -5.09 -7.95 5.46
N ASN A 92 -6.42 -7.85 5.55
CA ASN A 92 -7.36 -8.87 5.09
C ASN A 92 -7.02 -10.31 5.56
N GLY A 93 -6.52 -10.44 6.79
CA GLY A 93 -6.14 -11.72 7.39
C GLY A 93 -4.77 -12.27 6.98
N TYR A 94 -3.99 -11.55 6.16
CA TYR A 94 -2.61 -11.87 5.83
C TYR A 94 -1.65 -11.04 6.67
N LYS A 95 -0.57 -11.67 7.14
CA LYS A 95 0.61 -10.95 7.62
C LYS A 95 1.31 -10.27 6.44
N LEU A 96 1.88 -9.11 6.70
CA LEU A 96 2.59 -8.30 5.73
C LEU A 96 3.88 -7.76 6.36
N ILE A 97 4.96 -7.76 5.59
CA ILE A 97 6.20 -7.06 5.94
C ILE A 97 6.56 -6.05 4.85
N ILE A 98 7.16 -4.95 5.27
CA ILE A 98 7.63 -3.88 4.39
C ILE A 98 9.15 -4.04 4.24
N SER A 99 9.64 -4.04 3.00
CA SER A 99 11.07 -4.06 2.70
C SER A 99 11.74 -2.78 3.21
N GLU A 100 12.73 -2.90 4.09
CA GLU A 100 13.50 -1.74 4.57
C GLU A 100 14.69 -1.38 3.65
N ASP A 101 14.98 -2.20 2.66
CA ASP A 101 16.09 -2.00 1.72
C ASP A 101 15.78 -0.99 0.60
N LEU A 102 14.52 -0.55 0.47
CA LEU A 102 14.10 0.34 -0.62
C LEU A 102 13.81 1.76 -0.12
N ASP A 103 14.24 2.75 -0.91
CA ASP A 103 14.35 4.16 -0.50
C ASP A 103 13.00 4.88 -0.33
N LYS A 104 11.90 4.31 -0.82
CA LYS A 104 10.53 4.85 -0.69
C LYS A 104 9.63 4.02 0.23
N SER A 105 10.14 2.95 0.83
CA SER A 105 9.32 2.09 1.72
C SER A 105 8.77 2.82 2.95
N TYR A 106 9.39 3.94 3.37
CA TYR A 106 8.85 4.82 4.41
C TYR A 106 7.44 5.34 4.10
N LEU A 107 7.03 5.36 2.81
CA LEU A 107 5.68 5.74 2.39
C LEU A 107 4.60 4.74 2.84
N LEU A 108 5.00 3.51 3.20
CA LEU A 108 4.10 2.39 3.50
C LEU A 108 3.87 2.18 5.00
N GLU A 109 4.73 2.70 5.87
CA GLU A 109 4.78 2.38 7.31
C GLU A 109 3.50 2.73 8.08
N LYS A 110 2.73 3.71 7.60
CA LYS A 110 1.47 4.18 8.22
C LYS A 110 0.22 3.71 7.49
N THR A 111 0.36 2.80 6.53
CA THR A 111 -0.74 2.31 5.69
C THR A 111 -1.45 1.10 6.31
N PHE A 112 -0.71 0.27 7.04
CA PHE A 112 -1.17 -1.01 7.55
C PHE A 112 -1.23 -1.02 9.08
N LYS A 113 -2.05 -1.91 9.63
CA LYS A 113 -2.14 -2.09 11.08
C LYS A 113 -0.96 -2.94 11.54
N GLU A 114 -0.15 -2.40 12.44
CA GLU A 114 0.95 -3.12 13.07
C GLU A 114 0.41 -4.23 13.98
N VAL A 115 1.09 -5.37 14.01
CA VAL A 115 0.81 -6.52 14.88
C VAL A 115 2.09 -6.91 15.62
N PRO A 116 2.01 -7.76 16.68
CA PRO A 116 3.21 -8.21 17.38
C PRO A 116 4.26 -8.77 16.42
N TYR A 117 5.52 -8.41 16.66
CA TYR A 117 6.64 -8.87 15.85
C TYR A 117 6.73 -10.40 15.85
N GLU A 118 7.08 -10.94 14.69
CA GLU A 118 7.38 -12.35 14.48
C GLU A 118 8.56 -12.47 13.52
N ASN A 119 9.47 -13.41 13.80
CA ASN A 119 10.52 -13.76 12.84
C ASN A 119 9.91 -14.62 11.71
N LEU A 120 9.96 -14.10 10.50
CA LEU A 120 9.41 -14.64 9.26
C LEU A 120 10.52 -15.10 8.31
N ASN A 121 11.79 -14.81 8.63
CA ASN A 121 12.96 -15.40 7.97
C ASN A 121 13.17 -16.83 8.49
N LEU A 122 12.37 -17.78 7.99
CA LEU A 122 12.37 -19.17 8.49
C LEU A 122 13.20 -20.14 7.62
N ALA A 123 13.62 -19.72 6.42
CA ALA A 123 14.39 -20.58 5.55
C ALA A 123 15.83 -20.74 6.06
N LYS A 124 16.36 -21.96 5.94
CA LYS A 124 17.75 -22.29 6.31
C LYS A 124 18.70 -22.27 5.11
N MET A 125 18.15 -22.24 3.90
CA MET A 125 18.89 -22.23 2.65
C MET A 125 18.12 -21.40 1.62
N ALA A 126 18.86 -20.72 0.75
CA ALA A 126 18.26 -19.98 -0.35
C ALA A 126 17.58 -20.95 -1.32
N ILE A 127 16.30 -20.72 -1.58
CA ILE A 127 15.52 -21.46 -2.58
C ILE A 127 15.00 -20.45 -3.58
N THR A 128 15.32 -20.63 -4.85
CA THR A 128 14.73 -19.82 -5.93
C THR A 128 13.37 -20.38 -6.27
N TYR A 129 12.35 -19.52 -6.32
CA TYR A 129 11.00 -19.89 -6.76
C TYR A 129 10.37 -18.73 -7.52
N ASN A 130 9.56 -19.05 -8.52
CA ASN A 130 8.84 -18.05 -9.29
C ASN A 130 7.62 -17.59 -8.48
N THR A 131 7.49 -16.28 -8.28
CA THR A 131 6.30 -15.68 -7.67
C THR A 131 5.58 -14.83 -8.69
N THR A 132 4.25 -14.93 -8.71
CA THR A 132 3.43 -13.93 -9.41
C THR A 132 3.49 -12.64 -8.60
N ASN A 133 4.46 -11.79 -8.90
CA ASN A 133 4.62 -10.46 -8.35
C ASN A 133 3.79 -9.45 -9.14
N TRP A 134 3.39 -8.37 -8.48
CA TRP A 134 2.97 -7.15 -9.17
C TRP A 134 4.04 -6.10 -8.98
N HIS A 135 4.29 -5.33 -10.03
CA HIS A 135 5.07 -4.11 -10.01
C HIS A 135 4.19 -2.98 -10.56
N ILE A 136 3.91 -2.00 -9.71
CA ILE A 136 2.97 -0.90 -10.01
C ILE A 136 3.72 0.42 -9.90
N THR A 137 3.89 1.11 -11.04
CA THR A 137 4.53 2.42 -11.06
C THR A 137 3.47 3.51 -10.86
N LEU A 138 3.78 4.45 -9.98
CA LEU A 138 2.94 5.57 -9.59
C LEU A 138 3.67 6.89 -9.87
N ASN A 139 2.92 7.89 -10.32
CA ASN A 139 3.45 9.25 -10.40
C ASN A 139 3.39 9.97 -9.03
N SER A 140 3.90 11.20 -8.97
CA SER A 140 3.89 12.04 -7.76
C SER A 140 2.47 12.37 -7.22
N LYS A 141 1.42 12.14 -8.01
CA LYS A 141 0.01 12.28 -7.61
C LYS A 141 -0.62 10.95 -7.15
N ASN A 142 0.16 9.88 -7.11
CA ASN A 142 -0.29 8.50 -6.84
C ASN A 142 -1.28 7.98 -7.88
N GLU A 143 -1.15 8.42 -9.13
CA GLU A 143 -1.86 7.85 -10.27
C GLU A 143 -0.97 6.76 -10.89
N ILE A 144 -1.57 5.65 -11.27
CA ILE A 144 -0.89 4.52 -11.90
C ILE A 144 -0.45 4.92 -13.30
N VAL A 145 0.83 4.71 -13.59
CA VAL A 145 1.44 4.95 -14.92
C VAL A 145 1.83 3.65 -15.61
N GLU A 146 1.99 2.56 -14.87
CA GLU A 146 2.42 1.26 -15.42
C GLU A 146 1.99 0.12 -14.48
N ILE A 147 1.67 -1.02 -15.08
CA ILE A 147 1.35 -2.27 -14.39
C ILE A 147 2.16 -3.38 -15.02
N LEU A 148 2.90 -4.12 -14.20
CA LEU A 148 3.52 -5.39 -14.58
C LEU A 148 2.98 -6.53 -13.70
N PRO A 149 2.84 -7.73 -14.27
CA PRO A 149 3.24 -8.12 -15.64
C PRO A 149 2.27 -7.63 -16.74
N GLN A 150 2.79 -7.24 -17.91
CA GLN A 150 1.99 -6.64 -18.99
C GLN A 150 0.92 -7.57 -19.52
N GLU A 151 1.19 -8.88 -19.60
CA GLU A 151 0.20 -9.85 -20.09
C GLU A 151 -1.05 -9.97 -19.20
N LYS A 152 -1.02 -9.40 -18.00
CA LYS A 152 -2.16 -9.31 -17.07
C LYS A 152 -2.61 -7.87 -16.82
N SER A 153 -2.02 -6.86 -17.48
CA SER A 153 -2.25 -5.43 -17.21
C SER A 153 -3.74 -5.06 -17.21
N GLY A 154 -4.50 -5.49 -18.21
CA GLY A 154 -5.94 -5.19 -18.33
C GLY A 154 -6.81 -5.82 -17.23
N GLU A 155 -6.50 -7.04 -16.79
CA GLU A 155 -7.20 -7.71 -15.67
C GLU A 155 -6.90 -6.98 -14.36
N ILE A 156 -5.61 -6.69 -14.12
CA ILE A 156 -5.13 -5.99 -12.92
C ILE A 156 -5.73 -4.58 -12.86
N LYS A 157 -5.71 -3.85 -13.98
CA LYS A 157 -6.31 -2.52 -14.12
C LYS A 157 -7.78 -2.54 -13.72
N SER A 158 -8.56 -3.47 -14.25
CA SER A 158 -9.99 -3.60 -13.96
C SER A 158 -10.27 -3.78 -12.45
N ILE A 159 -9.41 -4.50 -11.73
CA ILE A 159 -9.53 -4.68 -10.27
C ILE A 159 -9.16 -3.38 -9.54
N LEU A 160 -8.08 -2.72 -9.95
CA LEU A 160 -7.60 -1.47 -9.34
C LEU A 160 -8.61 -0.31 -9.53
N GLU A 161 -9.21 -0.18 -10.72
CA GLU A 161 -10.26 0.81 -11.00
C GLU A 161 -11.49 0.61 -10.12
N LYS A 162 -11.94 -0.64 -9.93
CA LYS A 162 -13.04 -0.96 -9.02
C LYS A 162 -12.77 -0.57 -7.57
N LYS A 163 -11.49 -0.51 -7.16
CA LYS A 163 -11.06 0.00 -5.84
C LYS A 163 -10.76 1.50 -5.82
N GLY A 164 -11.08 2.22 -6.89
CA GLY A 164 -10.98 3.67 -6.97
C GLY A 164 -9.55 4.20 -7.15
N LEU A 165 -8.61 3.36 -7.60
CA LEU A 165 -7.30 3.84 -8.02
C LEU A 165 -7.42 4.60 -9.33
N LYS A 166 -6.64 5.68 -9.43
CA LYS A 166 -6.60 6.53 -10.62
C LYS A 166 -5.46 6.11 -11.53
N PHE A 167 -5.70 6.22 -12.82
CA PHE A 167 -4.71 6.03 -13.87
C PHE A 167 -4.31 7.38 -14.43
N SER A 168 -3.03 7.52 -14.75
CA SER A 168 -2.51 8.73 -15.37
C SER A 168 -3.07 8.86 -16.80
N LYS A 169 -3.10 10.09 -17.31
CA LYS A 169 -3.58 10.34 -18.69
C LYS A 169 -2.76 9.64 -19.78
N GLY A 170 -1.49 9.32 -19.49
CA GLY A 170 -0.57 8.65 -20.41
C GLY A 170 -0.38 7.17 -20.09
N TYR A 171 -1.30 6.55 -19.33
CA TYR A 171 -1.26 5.12 -19.09
C TYR A 171 -1.62 4.38 -20.39
N GLU A 172 -0.77 3.45 -20.79
CA GLU A 172 -0.95 2.54 -21.93
C GLU A 172 -1.00 1.10 -21.41
N GLU A 173 -1.92 0.29 -21.97
CA GLU A 173 -2.17 -1.10 -21.58
C GLU A 173 -1.22 -2.12 -22.22
#